data_AF-A0A4Q0VD76-F1
#
_entry.id   AF-A0A4Q0VD76-F1
#
_cell.length_a   1.000
_cell.length_b   1.000
_cell.length_c   1.000
_cell.angle_alpha   90.00
_cell.angle_beta   90.00
_cell.angle_gamma   90.00
#
_symmetry.space_group_name_H-M   'P 1'
#
loop_
_entity.id
_entity.type
_entity.pdbx_description
1 polymer ?
#
loop_
_entity_poly.entity_id
_entity_poly.type
_entity_poly.pdbx_seq_one_letter_code
_entity_poly.pdbx_strand_id
1 'polypeptide(L)'
;MNNINPITLVMALVFLYPILKGFLFKFSSQDLKLDIEETNRSISFIVSLLIGTIGGKKIFLQHDEGIYKSIYYSIPKNIINYMENKPIIIYLVLIPLFIFIIYKITFILLHLLNSITFYPVLDRIERYLRSKSNIFKRIMGAISQIPKAIAFILIVVFSLNIGSMFYANSSLNKYLNESLPYKYVCKEFIIPITNSKLAKKLPKIIDNSFKIVSKDVESNNRPKNSINRSRTIVYYNGVTLSEGVKSNKEINDFARFLVKDETETRKKAKILYNWIGSNISYDYDKANKVLKDDFNVSSGSIPTFNTKKGICFDYSCLYVAMCRANGIHVRLVTGMGFNGLNWVSHAWNEVYLPEEDAWINVDTTFYKGGNYFDSKRFNLDHKDGNIVGEW
;
A
#
# COMPACT_ATOMS: atom_id res chain seq x y z
N MET A 1 32.54 41.27 0.63
CA MET A 1 32.70 39.88 1.10
C MET A 1 31.51 39.09 0.58
N ASN A 2 31.71 38.14 -0.35
CA ASN A 2 30.62 37.35 -0.89
C ASN A 2 29.99 36.54 0.25
N ASN A 3 28.74 36.81 0.60
CA ASN A 3 27.97 35.99 1.53
C ASN A 3 27.81 34.60 0.91
N ILE A 4 28.64 33.66 1.35
CA ILE A 4 28.56 32.27 0.91
C ILE A 4 27.20 31.73 1.36
N ASN A 5 26.42 31.23 0.41
CA ASN A 5 25.12 30.64 0.69
C ASN A 5 25.26 29.51 1.72
N PRO A 6 24.52 29.53 2.84
CA PRO A 6 24.64 28.52 3.91
C PRO A 6 24.43 27.07 3.43
N ILE A 7 23.51 26.84 2.50
CA ILE A 7 23.27 25.49 1.92
C ILE A 7 24.48 25.03 1.13
N THR A 8 25.08 25.91 0.34
CA THR A 8 26.33 25.62 -0.39
C THR A 8 27.46 25.26 0.57
N LEU A 9 27.59 26.00 1.68
CA LEU A 9 28.60 25.71 2.70
C LEU A 9 28.37 24.34 3.36
N VAL A 10 27.12 24.05 3.77
CA VAL A 10 26.75 22.76 4.37
C VAL A 10 27.05 21.61 3.40
N MET A 11 26.64 21.72 2.14
CA MET A 11 26.92 20.70 1.13
C MET A 11 28.44 20.50 0.94
N ALA A 12 29.22 21.58 0.88
CA ALA A 12 30.68 21.48 0.76
C ALA A 12 31.30 20.77 1.97
N LEU A 13 30.89 21.13 3.20
CA LEU A 13 31.40 20.50 4.42
C LEU A 13 31.04 19.02 4.49
N VAL A 14 29.79 18.67 4.17
CA VAL A 14 29.31 17.28 4.17
C VAL A 14 30.05 16.43 3.14
N PHE A 15 30.34 16.99 1.96
CA PHE A 15 31.10 16.30 0.92
C PHE A 15 32.59 16.16 1.27
N LEU A 16 33.21 17.21 1.81
CA LEU A 16 34.63 17.23 2.12
C LEU A 16 34.98 16.40 3.36
N TYR A 17 34.08 16.30 4.35
CA TYR A 17 34.33 15.58 5.60
C TYR A 17 34.86 14.14 5.40
N PRO A 18 34.16 13.24 4.67
CA PRO A 18 34.64 11.87 4.48
C PRO A 18 35.94 11.81 3.65
N ILE A 19 36.11 12.72 2.68
CA ILE A 19 37.32 12.81 1.85
C ILE A 19 38.53 13.24 2.69
N LEU A 20 38.38 14.27 3.53
CA LEU A 20 39.40 14.73 4.46
C LEU A 20 39.73 13.65 5.49
N LYS A 21 38.72 12.96 6.02
CA LYS A 21 38.91 11.81 6.91
C LYS A 21 39.75 10.72 6.21
N GLY A 22 39.39 10.36 4.98
CA GLY A 22 40.14 9.38 4.18
C GLY A 22 41.59 9.81 3.91
N PHE A 23 41.82 11.11 3.68
CA PHE A 23 43.16 11.66 3.53
C PHE A 23 43.97 11.60 4.84
N LEU A 24 43.36 11.91 5.99
CA LEU A 24 44.04 11.92 7.28
C LEU A 24 44.42 10.51 7.75
N PHE A 25 43.47 9.57 7.64
CA PHE A 25 43.61 8.19 8.15
C PHE A 25 44.21 7.19 7.16
N LYS A 26 44.45 7.60 5.90
CA LYS A 26 44.99 6.77 4.80
C LYS A 26 44.01 5.67 4.36
N PHE A 27 44.30 5.04 3.22
CA PHE A 27 43.55 3.88 2.76
C PHE A 27 43.67 2.70 3.75
N SER A 28 42.54 2.09 4.08
CA SER A 28 42.41 0.92 4.94
C SER A 28 41.38 -0.01 4.33
N SER A 29 41.77 -1.24 3.97
CA SER A 29 40.81 -2.22 3.44
C SER A 29 39.80 -2.60 4.50
N GLN A 30 40.23 -2.69 5.77
CA GLN A 30 39.38 -3.07 6.89
C GLN A 30 38.25 -2.06 7.11
N ASP A 31 38.56 -0.76 7.11
CA ASP A 31 37.55 0.29 7.33
C ASP A 31 36.51 0.32 6.20
N LEU A 32 36.95 0.13 4.95
CA LEU A 32 36.05 0.07 3.80
C LEU A 32 35.18 -1.19 3.81
N LYS A 33 35.69 -2.33 4.29
CA LYS A 33 34.91 -3.56 4.46
C LYS A 33 33.81 -3.36 5.51
N LEU A 34 34.12 -2.69 6.62
CA LEU A 34 33.14 -2.32 7.64
C LEU A 34 32.06 -1.39 7.07
N ASP A 35 32.45 -0.35 6.32
CA ASP A 35 31.51 0.55 5.65
C ASP A 35 30.57 -0.21 4.68
N ILE A 36 31.10 -1.19 3.93
CA ILE A 36 30.30 -2.06 3.06
C ILE A 36 29.36 -2.94 3.87
N GLU A 37 29.79 -3.49 5.00
CA GLU A 37 28.94 -4.32 5.86
C GLU A 37 27.79 -3.51 6.48
N GLU A 38 28.05 -2.29 6.97
CA GLU A 38 27.02 -1.37 7.45
C GLU A 38 26.00 -1.03 6.36
N THR A 39 26.49 -0.81 5.14
CA THR A 39 25.64 -0.59 3.96
C THR A 39 24.78 -1.83 3.68
N ASN A 40 25.36 -3.03 3.74
CA ASN A 40 24.61 -4.28 3.58
C ASN A 40 23.51 -4.45 4.64
N ARG A 41 23.76 -4.09 5.89
CA ARG A 41 22.73 -4.12 6.96
C ARG A 41 21.56 -3.21 6.60
N SER A 42 21.86 -2.00 6.14
CA SER A 42 20.85 -1.01 5.74
C SER A 42 20.02 -1.49 4.54
N ILE A 43 20.68 -1.99 3.48
CA ILE A 43 20.01 -2.54 2.30
C ILE A 43 19.15 -3.75 2.69
N SER A 44 19.70 -4.67 3.49
CA SER A 44 18.98 -5.88 3.93
C SER A 44 17.75 -5.52 4.75
N PHE A 45 17.84 -4.50 5.61
CA PHE A 45 16.70 -4.01 6.38
C PHE A 45 15.60 -3.48 5.47
N ILE A 46 15.92 -2.59 4.52
CA ILE A 46 14.94 -2.03 3.57
C ILE A 46 14.30 -3.13 2.73
N VAL A 47 15.10 -4.02 2.14
CA VAL A 47 14.61 -5.14 1.33
C VAL A 47 13.72 -6.06 2.16
N SER A 48 14.12 -6.37 3.39
CA SER A 48 13.33 -7.22 4.28
C SER A 48 11.99 -6.60 4.67
N LEU A 49 11.94 -5.29 4.87
CA LEU A 49 10.71 -4.59 5.20
C LEU A 49 9.74 -4.61 4.02
N LEU A 50 10.22 -4.39 2.79
CA LEU A 50 9.40 -4.44 1.58
C LEU A 50 8.94 -5.86 1.24
N ILE A 51 9.88 -6.80 1.09
CA ILE A 51 9.58 -8.19 0.69
C ILE A 51 8.89 -8.94 1.82
N GLY A 52 9.34 -8.77 3.06
CA GLY A 52 8.77 -9.44 4.23
C GLY A 52 7.34 -8.99 4.52
N THR A 53 7.01 -7.70 4.33
CA THR A 53 5.62 -7.24 4.49
C THR A 53 4.71 -7.81 3.40
N ILE A 54 5.13 -7.74 2.12
CA ILE A 54 4.34 -8.26 0.99
C ILE A 54 4.20 -9.79 1.08
N GLY A 55 5.31 -10.49 1.29
CA GLY A 55 5.36 -11.94 1.42
C GLY A 55 4.61 -12.44 2.65
N GLY A 56 4.80 -11.79 3.80
CA GLY A 56 4.08 -12.10 5.03
C GLY A 56 2.57 -11.95 4.87
N LYS A 57 2.10 -10.88 4.20
CA LYS A 57 0.68 -10.73 3.87
C LYS A 57 0.17 -11.85 2.94
N LYS A 58 0.93 -12.18 1.90
CA LYS A 58 0.55 -13.26 0.97
C LYS A 58 0.52 -14.63 1.64
N ILE A 59 1.44 -14.92 2.54
CA ILE A 59 1.54 -16.21 3.25
C ILE A 59 0.48 -16.30 4.36
N PHE A 60 0.35 -15.29 5.22
CA PHE A 60 -0.43 -15.42 6.45
C PHE A 60 -1.86 -14.86 6.37
N LEU A 61 -2.19 -14.05 5.35
CA LEU A 61 -3.50 -13.37 5.27
C LEU A 61 -4.30 -13.65 3.98
N GLN A 62 -3.62 -14.00 2.89
CA GLN A 62 -4.24 -14.34 1.61
C GLN A 62 -4.19 -15.85 1.41
N HIS A 63 -2.99 -16.46 1.39
CA HIS A 63 -2.76 -17.90 1.24
C HIS A 63 -3.55 -18.60 0.11
N ASP A 64 -3.99 -17.84 -0.90
CA ASP A 64 -4.94 -18.32 -1.91
C ASP A 64 -4.27 -19.20 -2.99
N GLU A 65 -2.98 -18.95 -3.31
CA GLU A 65 -2.34 -19.51 -4.51
C GLU A 65 -0.83 -19.80 -4.37
N GLY A 66 -0.36 -20.78 -5.14
CA GLY A 66 1.05 -21.05 -5.42
C GLY A 66 1.90 -21.39 -4.19
N ILE A 67 3.13 -20.87 -4.16
CA ILE A 67 4.12 -21.13 -3.10
C ILE A 67 3.64 -20.67 -1.72
N TYR A 68 2.80 -19.62 -1.66
CA TYR A 68 2.30 -19.06 -0.41
C TYR A 68 1.34 -20.02 0.30
N LYS A 69 0.50 -20.70 -0.48
CA LYS A 69 -0.38 -21.77 0.00
C LYS A 69 0.44 -22.92 0.60
N SER A 70 1.48 -23.37 -0.11
CA SER A 70 2.36 -24.45 0.37
C SER A 70 3.10 -24.09 1.66
N ILE A 71 3.60 -22.86 1.77
CA ILE A 71 4.24 -22.37 2.99
C ILE A 71 3.23 -22.33 4.15
N TYR A 72 2.02 -21.79 3.92
CA TYR A 72 0.98 -21.72 4.96
C TYR A 72 0.60 -23.10 5.50
N TYR A 73 0.37 -24.08 4.63
CA TYR A 73 0.01 -25.45 5.06
C TYR A 73 1.19 -26.26 5.61
N SER A 74 2.43 -25.77 5.50
CA SER A 74 3.58 -26.35 6.18
C SER A 74 3.63 -25.96 7.67
N ILE A 75 2.85 -24.96 8.08
CA ILE A 75 2.73 -24.53 9.48
C ILE A 75 1.92 -25.59 10.25
N PRO A 76 2.36 -26.01 11.44
CA PRO A 76 1.60 -26.93 12.29
C PRO A 76 0.15 -26.47 12.51
N LYS A 77 -0.82 -27.38 12.36
CA LYS A 77 -2.27 -27.07 12.48
C LYS A 77 -2.63 -26.34 13.79
N ASN A 78 -1.96 -26.67 14.89
CA ASN A 78 -2.18 -26.02 16.19
C ASN A 78 -1.88 -24.52 16.14
N ILE A 79 -0.85 -24.12 15.38
CA ILE A 79 -0.45 -22.73 15.19
C ILE A 79 -1.44 -22.02 14.25
N ILE A 80 -1.86 -22.68 13.17
CA ILE A 80 -2.88 -22.16 12.26
C ILE A 80 -4.18 -21.85 13.01
N ASN A 81 -4.71 -22.80 13.78
CA ASN A 81 -5.92 -22.59 14.58
C ASN A 81 -5.75 -21.43 15.58
N TYR A 82 -4.57 -21.29 16.18
CA TYR A 82 -4.28 -20.19 17.09
C TYR A 82 -4.24 -18.83 16.37
N MET A 83 -3.65 -18.78 15.18
CA MET A 83 -3.62 -17.58 14.32
C MET A 83 -5.02 -17.16 13.87
N GLU A 84 -5.86 -18.11 13.47
CA GLU A 84 -7.23 -17.85 13.05
C GLU A 84 -8.09 -17.34 14.21
N ASN A 85 -7.85 -17.83 15.43
CA ASN A 85 -8.55 -17.37 16.63
C ASN A 85 -8.05 -16.00 17.14
N LYS A 86 -6.78 -15.66 16.90
CA LYS A 86 -6.18 -14.39 17.32
C LYS A 86 -5.43 -13.74 16.16
N PRO A 87 -6.14 -13.17 15.17
CA PRO A 87 -5.53 -12.61 13.96
C PRO A 87 -4.53 -11.48 14.23
N ILE A 88 -4.60 -10.83 15.39
CA ILE A 88 -3.62 -9.80 15.80
C ILE A 88 -2.18 -10.35 15.92
N ILE A 89 -2.01 -11.64 16.19
CA ILE A 89 -0.70 -12.30 16.32
C ILE A 89 0.04 -12.35 14.99
N ILE A 90 -0.71 -12.42 13.88
CA ILE A 90 -0.13 -12.37 12.54
C ILE A 90 0.63 -11.05 12.35
N TYR A 91 0.01 -9.94 12.76
CA TYR A 91 0.59 -8.61 12.60
C TYR A 91 1.71 -8.32 13.60
N LEU A 92 1.54 -8.72 14.87
CA LEU A 92 2.48 -8.36 15.94
C LEU A 92 3.70 -9.30 16.05
N VAL A 93 3.56 -10.54 15.58
CA VAL A 93 4.61 -11.56 15.79
C VAL A 93 5.06 -12.17 14.47
N LEU A 94 4.15 -12.72 13.67
CA LEU A 94 4.53 -13.52 12.51
C LEU A 94 5.12 -12.70 11.37
N ILE A 95 4.51 -11.57 11.02
CA ILE A 95 5.05 -10.66 10.00
C ILE A 95 6.42 -10.11 10.41
N PRO A 96 6.62 -9.57 11.64
CA PRO A 96 7.94 -9.15 12.11
C PRO A 96 8.98 -10.26 12.12
N LEU A 97 8.61 -11.47 12.56
CA LEU A 97 9.51 -12.62 12.54
C LEU A 97 9.91 -13.00 11.11
N PHE A 98 8.97 -12.99 10.17
CA PHE A 98 9.23 -13.26 8.77
C PHE A 98 10.14 -12.20 8.15
N ILE A 99 9.90 -10.91 8.42
CA ILE A 99 10.80 -9.81 8.03
C ILE A 99 12.21 -10.05 8.57
N PHE A 100 12.35 -10.44 9.83
CA PHE A 100 13.66 -10.74 10.44
C PHE A 100 14.38 -11.90 9.74
N ILE A 101 13.66 -12.96 9.36
CA ILE A 101 14.24 -14.09 8.61
C ILE A 101 14.74 -13.60 7.24
N ILE A 102 13.93 -12.84 6.51
CA ILE A 102 14.33 -12.26 5.21
C ILE A 102 15.55 -11.34 5.37
N TYR A 103 15.59 -10.52 6.43
CA TYR A 103 16.74 -9.67 6.74
C TYR A 103 18.03 -10.49 6.87
N LYS A 104 18.00 -11.58 7.65
CA LYS A 104 19.18 -12.44 7.85
C LYS A 104 19.63 -13.10 6.56
N ILE A 105 18.70 -13.65 5.77
CA ILE A 105 19.02 -14.27 4.48
C ILE A 105 19.66 -13.26 3.53
N THR A 106 19.04 -12.08 3.38
CA THR A 106 19.53 -11.03 2.47
C THR A 106 20.91 -10.53 2.89
N PHE A 107 21.13 -10.34 4.20
CA PHE A 107 22.41 -9.91 4.74
C PHE A 107 23.52 -10.93 4.46
N ILE A 108 23.25 -12.22 4.67
CA ILE A 108 24.21 -13.30 4.39
C ILE A 108 24.55 -13.35 2.90
N LEU A 109 23.54 -13.25 2.02
CA LEU A 109 23.74 -13.25 0.57
C LEU A 109 24.61 -12.06 0.11
N LEU A 110 24.34 -10.86 0.61
CA LEU A 110 25.14 -9.68 0.30
C LEU A 110 26.56 -9.79 0.86
N HIS A 111 26.72 -10.30 2.08
CA HIS A 111 28.05 -10.52 2.65
C HIS A 111 28.86 -11.52 1.81
N LEU A 112 28.25 -12.62 1.38
CA LEU A 112 28.88 -13.61 0.50
C LEU A 112 29.26 -13.01 -0.86
N LEU A 113 28.38 -12.22 -1.46
CA LEU A 113 28.68 -11.55 -2.72
C LEU A 113 29.89 -10.61 -2.59
N ASN A 114 29.93 -9.82 -1.51
CA ASN A 114 31.02 -8.89 -1.24
C ASN A 114 32.34 -9.59 -0.90
N SER A 115 32.29 -10.75 -0.22
CA SER A 115 33.49 -11.52 0.10
C SER A 115 34.15 -12.11 -1.15
N ILE A 116 33.37 -12.40 -2.19
CA ILE A 116 33.86 -12.88 -3.48
C ILE A 116 34.32 -11.72 -4.38
N THR A 117 33.64 -10.58 -4.34
CA THR A 117 33.86 -9.48 -5.30
C THR A 117 34.71 -8.33 -4.74
N PHE A 118 34.20 -7.57 -3.78
CA PHE A 118 34.82 -6.34 -3.30
C PHE A 118 35.98 -6.58 -2.34
N TYR A 119 35.84 -7.52 -1.39
CA TYR A 119 36.84 -7.73 -0.35
C TYR A 119 38.23 -8.11 -0.89
N PRO A 120 38.36 -9.04 -1.87
CA PRO A 120 39.66 -9.40 -2.43
C PRO A 120 40.31 -8.24 -3.20
N VAL A 121 39.49 -7.39 -3.83
CA VAL A 121 39.97 -6.20 -4.55
C VAL A 121 40.53 -5.18 -3.57
N LEU A 122 39.82 -4.90 -2.47
CA LEU A 122 40.28 -3.99 -1.41
C LEU A 122 41.60 -4.46 -0.79
N ASP A 123 41.73 -5.76 -0.52
CA ASP A 123 42.97 -6.35 0.01
C ASP A 123 44.14 -6.28 -0.97
N ARG A 124 43.85 -6.44 -2.27
CA ARG A 124 44.87 -6.30 -3.33
C ARG A 124 45.33 -4.85 -3.44
N ILE A 125 44.41 -3.89 -3.36
CA ILE A 125 44.74 -2.45 -3.34
C ILE A 125 45.61 -2.14 -2.12
N GLU A 126 45.23 -2.59 -0.92
CA GLU A 126 46.03 -2.31 0.28
C GLU A 126 47.45 -2.89 0.16
N ARG A 127 47.59 -4.13 -0.29
CA ARG A 127 48.91 -4.75 -0.52
C ARG A 127 49.76 -3.96 -1.51
N TYR A 128 49.18 -3.50 -2.61
CA TYR A 128 49.87 -2.65 -3.58
C TYR A 128 50.29 -1.31 -2.96
N LEU A 129 49.46 -0.74 -2.09
CA LEU A 129 49.75 0.54 -1.44
C LEU A 129 50.82 0.44 -0.36
N ARG A 130 51.09 -0.74 0.23
CA ARG A 130 52.07 -0.90 1.32
C ARG A 130 53.46 -0.34 0.98
N SER A 131 53.94 -0.55 -0.24
CA SER A 131 55.25 -0.09 -0.73
C SER A 131 55.27 1.36 -1.22
N LYS A 132 54.13 2.07 -1.23
CA LYS A 132 54.01 3.44 -1.71
C LYS A 132 54.21 4.46 -0.59
N SER A 133 54.49 5.71 -0.99
CA SER A 133 54.69 6.83 -0.08
C SER A 133 53.44 7.10 0.78
N ASN A 134 53.66 7.71 1.96
CA ASN A 134 52.56 8.07 2.85
C ASN A 134 51.55 9.02 2.16
N ILE A 135 52.03 9.99 1.37
CA ILE A 135 51.14 10.90 0.64
C ILE A 135 50.27 10.17 -0.38
N PHE A 136 50.81 9.18 -1.08
CA PHE A 136 50.04 8.37 -2.03
C PHE A 136 48.95 7.55 -1.32
N LYS A 137 49.27 6.95 -0.16
CA LYS A 137 48.28 6.23 0.68
C LYS A 137 47.15 7.14 1.18
N ARG A 138 47.45 8.41 1.46
CA ARG A 138 46.47 9.43 1.86
C ARG A 138 45.56 9.82 0.69
N ILE A 139 46.12 10.06 -0.50
CA ILE A 139 45.35 10.36 -1.71
C ILE A 139 44.40 9.19 -2.03
N MET A 140 44.88 7.95 -1.95
CA MET A 140 44.04 6.77 -2.18
C MET A 140 42.93 6.61 -1.12
N GLY A 141 43.21 6.95 0.14
CA GLY A 141 42.20 7.00 1.19
C GLY A 141 41.14 8.09 0.95
N ALA A 142 41.53 9.24 0.41
CA ALA A 142 40.59 10.29 0.03
C ALA A 142 39.68 9.84 -1.13
N ILE A 143 40.26 9.21 -2.16
CA ILE A 143 39.53 8.69 -3.32
C ILE A 143 38.52 7.61 -2.91
N SER A 144 38.91 6.68 -2.03
CA SER A 144 38.02 5.60 -1.60
C SER A 144 36.79 6.09 -0.82
N GLN A 145 36.82 7.32 -0.31
CA GLN A 145 35.71 7.93 0.43
C GLN A 145 34.77 8.77 -0.44
N ILE A 146 35.06 8.95 -1.74
CA ILE A 146 34.20 9.69 -2.68
C ILE A 146 32.78 9.08 -2.77
N PRO A 147 32.58 7.76 -2.89
CA PRO A 147 31.23 7.19 -2.93
C PRO A 147 30.42 7.53 -1.67
N LYS A 148 31.06 7.49 -0.49
CA LYS A 148 30.45 7.86 0.79
C LYS A 148 30.10 9.35 0.85
N ALA A 149 30.96 10.21 0.31
CA ALA A 149 30.72 11.64 0.18
C ALA A 149 29.48 11.95 -0.68
N ILE A 150 29.34 11.26 -1.82
CA ILE A 150 28.17 11.38 -2.70
C ILE A 150 26.90 10.93 -1.96
N ALA A 151 26.95 9.80 -1.25
CA ALA A 151 25.81 9.31 -0.48
C ALA A 151 25.35 10.31 0.59
N PHE A 152 26.28 10.91 1.33
CA PHE A 152 25.95 11.93 2.33
C PHE A 152 25.32 13.18 1.71
N ILE A 153 25.81 13.63 0.55
CA ILE A 153 25.18 14.73 -0.20
C ILE A 153 23.74 14.38 -0.58
N LEU A 154 23.48 13.18 -1.09
CA LEU A 154 22.12 12.75 -1.46
C LEU A 154 21.19 12.72 -0.25
N ILE A 155 21.67 12.21 0.90
CA ILE A 155 20.89 12.19 2.15
C ILE A 155 20.54 13.62 2.58
N VAL A 156 21.52 14.52 2.63
CA VAL A 156 21.29 15.92 3.05
C VAL A 156 20.33 16.63 2.11
N VAL A 157 20.48 16.48 0.79
CA VAL A 157 19.57 17.07 -0.20
C VAL A 157 18.16 16.50 -0.07
N PHE A 158 18.02 15.20 0.17
CA PHE A 158 16.73 14.56 0.40
C PHE A 158 16.06 15.06 1.69
N SER A 159 16.82 15.16 2.80
CA SER A 159 16.35 15.71 4.07
C SER A 159 15.94 17.17 3.96
N LEU A 160 16.68 18.00 3.19
CA LEU A 160 16.32 19.40 2.94
C LEU A 160 15.03 19.52 2.13
N ASN A 161 14.81 18.65 1.13
CA ASN A 161 13.56 18.59 0.37
C ASN A 161 12.37 18.18 1.24
N ILE A 162 12.55 17.20 2.14
CA ILE A 162 11.50 16.82 3.10
C ILE A 162 11.23 17.98 4.07
N GLY A 163 12.28 18.58 4.62
CA GLY A 163 12.17 19.69 5.57
C GLY A 163 11.43 20.90 4.99
N SER A 164 11.68 21.24 3.72
CA SER A 164 10.98 22.35 3.05
C SER A 164 9.49 22.07 2.79
N MET A 165 9.07 20.79 2.68
CA MET A 165 7.67 20.41 2.57
C MET A 165 6.90 20.60 3.90
N PHE A 166 7.54 20.33 5.04
CA PHE A 166 6.91 20.43 6.36
C PHE A 166 7.03 21.82 6.98
N TYR A 167 8.08 22.57 6.65
CA TYR A 167 8.33 23.90 7.18
C TYR A 167 8.41 24.92 6.05
N ALA A 168 7.30 25.62 5.79
CA ALA A 168 7.21 26.70 4.80
C ALA A 168 7.95 27.97 5.27
N ASN A 169 9.28 27.91 5.39
CA ASN A 169 10.11 29.06 5.75
C ASN A 169 10.65 29.76 4.47
N SER A 170 10.29 31.04 4.28
CA SER A 170 10.66 31.83 3.11
C SER A 170 12.18 32.05 2.96
N SER A 171 12.92 32.10 4.07
CA SER A 171 14.38 32.26 4.09
C SER A 171 15.10 30.98 3.66
N LEU A 172 14.67 29.81 4.17
CA LEU A 172 15.22 28.52 3.80
C LEU A 172 15.02 28.24 2.30
N ASN A 173 13.80 28.47 1.80
CA ASN A 173 13.47 28.29 0.39
C ASN A 173 14.29 29.22 -0.52
N LYS A 174 14.57 30.45 -0.09
CA LYS A 174 15.47 31.37 -0.79
C LYS A 174 16.88 30.79 -0.90
N TYR A 175 17.46 30.32 0.22
CA TYR A 175 18.81 29.74 0.20
C TYR A 175 18.91 28.45 -0.64
N LEU A 176 17.89 27.60 -0.62
CA LEU A 176 17.85 26.40 -1.47
C LEU A 176 17.84 26.76 -2.97
N ASN A 177 17.05 27.76 -3.37
CA ASN A 177 16.95 28.19 -4.77
C ASN A 177 18.22 28.90 -5.29
N GLU A 178 18.94 29.58 -4.42
CA GLU A 178 20.19 30.27 -4.75
C GLU A 178 21.41 29.33 -4.80
N SER A 179 21.36 28.16 -4.15
CA SER A 179 22.47 27.21 -4.11
C SER A 179 22.63 26.43 -5.43
N LEU A 180 23.72 26.67 -6.16
CA LEU A 180 24.03 25.97 -7.41
C LEU A 180 24.25 24.45 -7.22
N PRO A 181 25.05 23.98 -6.23
CA PRO A 181 25.22 22.55 -6.01
C PRO A 181 23.92 21.84 -5.67
N TYR A 182 23.06 22.47 -4.85
CA TYR A 182 21.75 21.93 -4.50
C TYR A 182 20.87 21.71 -5.74
N LYS A 183 20.76 22.74 -6.59
CA LYS A 183 19.98 22.65 -7.84
C LYS A 183 20.50 21.58 -8.79
N TYR A 184 21.82 21.46 -8.92
CA TYR A 184 22.44 20.44 -9.76
C TYR A 184 22.09 19.03 -9.28
N VAL A 185 22.26 18.74 -7.99
CA VAL A 185 21.92 17.42 -7.42
C VAL A 185 20.42 17.13 -7.55
N CYS A 186 19.57 18.12 -7.32
CA CYS A 186 18.12 17.95 -7.51
C CYS A 186 17.76 17.59 -8.96
N LYS A 187 18.37 18.26 -9.94
CA LYS A 187 18.12 18.04 -11.36
C LYS A 187 18.58 16.66 -11.84
N GLU A 188 19.81 16.28 -11.50
CA GLU A 188 20.45 15.09 -12.06
C GLU A 188 20.09 13.80 -11.31
N PHE A 189 19.81 13.88 -10.01
CA PHE A 189 19.58 12.69 -9.18
C PHE A 189 18.17 12.63 -8.60
N ILE A 190 17.67 13.71 -7.98
CA ILE A 190 16.39 13.66 -7.27
C ILE A 190 15.21 13.58 -8.24
N ILE A 191 15.14 14.50 -9.22
CA ILE A 191 14.01 14.59 -10.18
C ILE A 191 13.81 13.28 -10.96
N PRO A 192 14.85 12.61 -11.51
CA PRO A 192 14.69 11.31 -12.17
C PRO A 192 14.19 10.21 -11.25
N ILE A 193 14.67 10.17 -9.99
CA ILE A 193 14.25 9.19 -8.99
C ILE A 193 12.78 9.43 -8.59
N THR A 194 12.37 10.67 -8.35
CA THR A 194 11.00 11.04 -7.98
C THR A 194 10.01 10.95 -9.16
N ASN A 195 10.47 11.10 -10.40
CA ASN A 195 9.63 10.93 -11.59
C ASN A 195 9.55 9.48 -12.10
N SER A 196 10.31 8.56 -11.48
CA SER A 196 10.26 7.14 -11.81
C SER A 196 8.86 6.53 -11.56
N LYS A 197 8.50 5.52 -12.36
CA LYS A 197 7.25 4.74 -12.16
C LYS A 197 7.15 4.12 -10.75
N LEU A 198 8.27 4.02 -10.02
CA LEU A 198 8.35 3.49 -8.65
C LEU A 198 7.94 4.56 -7.61
N ALA A 199 8.41 5.80 -7.75
CA ALA A 199 8.03 6.92 -6.89
C ALA A 199 6.56 7.35 -7.10
N LYS A 200 6.04 7.24 -8.33
CA LYS A 200 4.59 7.40 -8.63
C LYS A 200 3.70 6.30 -8.03
N LYS A 201 4.29 5.21 -7.51
CA LYS A 201 3.62 4.09 -6.82
C LYS A 201 3.78 4.12 -5.29
N LEU A 202 4.69 4.94 -4.76
CA LEU A 202 4.72 5.34 -3.34
C LEU A 202 3.56 6.33 -3.08
N PRO A 203 3.01 6.34 -1.87
CA PRO A 203 1.59 6.11 -1.71
C PRO A 203 0.69 7.28 -2.11
N LYS A 204 -0.10 7.07 -3.17
CA LYS A 204 -1.52 7.50 -3.24
C LYS A 204 -2.38 6.71 -2.22
N ILE A 205 -1.86 6.40 -1.02
CA ILE A 205 -2.60 5.70 0.06
C ILE A 205 -3.29 6.75 0.92
N ILE A 206 -4.05 7.62 0.29
CA ILE A 206 -5.10 8.38 0.93
C ILE A 206 -6.11 8.48 -0.19
N ASP A 207 -7.30 7.91 -0.02
CA ASP A 207 -8.52 8.56 -0.50
C ASP A 207 -9.75 7.74 -0.11
N ASN A 208 -10.64 8.44 0.60
CA ASN A 208 -11.98 8.05 0.97
C ASN A 208 -12.83 7.73 -0.28
N SER A 209 -13.85 6.89 -0.17
CA SER A 209 -14.60 6.47 -1.38
C SER A 209 -16.09 6.25 -1.20
N PHE A 210 -16.66 6.63 -0.05
CA PHE A 210 -18.09 6.48 0.16
C PHE A 210 -18.65 7.72 0.85
N LYS A 211 -19.67 8.33 0.24
CA LYS A 211 -20.39 9.49 0.79
C LYS A 211 -21.89 9.28 0.63
N ILE A 212 -22.60 9.39 1.74
CA ILE A 212 -24.06 9.31 1.81
C ILE A 212 -24.61 10.73 1.83
N VAL A 213 -25.52 11.06 0.91
CA VAL A 213 -26.25 12.33 0.90
C VAL A 213 -27.73 12.05 1.09
N SER A 214 -28.29 12.49 2.22
CA SER A 214 -29.73 12.52 2.46
C SER A 214 -30.32 13.80 1.87
N LYS A 215 -31.29 13.69 0.96
CA LYS A 215 -32.05 14.84 0.46
C LYS A 215 -33.49 14.72 0.93
N ASP A 216 -33.94 15.66 1.76
CA ASP A 216 -35.35 15.78 2.09
C ASP A 216 -36.09 16.38 0.91
N VAL A 217 -37.16 15.71 0.48
CA VAL A 217 -38.01 16.19 -0.62
C VAL A 217 -38.94 17.24 -0.05
N GLU A 218 -38.59 18.53 -0.20
CA GLU A 218 -39.53 19.62 0.05
C GLU A 218 -40.69 19.52 -0.94
N SER A 219 -41.85 19.09 -0.44
CA SER A 219 -43.12 19.09 -1.17
C SER A 219 -43.65 20.53 -1.24
N ASN A 220 -43.22 21.27 -2.26
CA ASN A 220 -43.86 22.54 -2.59
C ASN A 220 -45.09 22.28 -3.48
N ASN A 221 -46.24 22.72 -2.97
CA ASN A 221 -47.60 22.75 -3.56
C ASN A 221 -48.50 21.52 -3.34
N ARG A 222 -49.18 21.48 -2.18
CA ARG A 222 -50.61 21.10 -2.03
C ARG A 222 -51.13 21.44 -0.61
N PRO A 223 -52.46 21.62 -0.41
CA PRO A 223 -53.02 22.24 0.78
C PRO A 223 -52.85 21.37 2.05
N LYS A 224 -52.70 22.06 3.19
CA LYS A 224 -52.61 21.48 4.54
C LYS A 224 -53.79 20.53 4.82
N ASN A 225 -53.53 19.22 4.76
CA ASN A 225 -54.04 18.19 5.67
C ASN A 225 -53.64 16.79 5.16
N SER A 226 -52.47 16.29 5.59
CA SER A 226 -52.22 14.86 5.76
C SER A 226 -50.88 14.64 6.48
N ILE A 227 -50.83 13.58 7.27
CA ILE A 227 -49.73 13.20 8.16
C ILE A 227 -48.42 13.06 7.37
N ASN A 228 -47.42 13.83 7.80
CA ASN A 228 -46.14 14.03 7.13
C ASN A 228 -45.23 12.81 7.31
N ARG A 229 -45.32 11.80 6.43
CA ARG A 229 -44.22 10.84 6.21
C ARG A 229 -43.31 11.42 5.12
N SER A 230 -42.36 12.26 5.52
CA SER A 230 -41.24 12.63 4.65
C SER A 230 -40.53 11.34 4.21
N ARG A 231 -40.65 10.97 2.93
CA ARG A 231 -39.81 9.91 2.35
C ARG A 231 -38.46 10.55 2.06
N THR A 232 -37.54 10.54 3.02
CA THR A 232 -36.15 10.89 2.77
C THR A 232 -35.57 9.91 1.74
N ILE A 233 -35.20 10.43 0.56
CA ILE A 233 -34.54 9.63 -0.48
C ILE A 233 -33.04 9.71 -0.18
N VAL A 234 -32.43 8.55 0.08
CA VAL A 234 -31.00 8.44 0.37
C VAL A 234 -30.26 8.13 -0.93
N TYR A 235 -29.33 9.02 -1.30
CA TYR A 235 -28.48 8.84 -2.46
C TYR A 235 -27.08 8.37 -2.03
N TYR A 236 -26.58 7.39 -2.76
CA TYR A 236 -25.25 6.80 -2.61
C TYR A 236 -24.47 7.06 -3.89
N ASN A 237 -23.44 7.91 -3.83
CA ASN A 237 -22.61 8.27 -4.99
C ASN A 237 -23.42 8.74 -6.22
N GLY A 238 -24.48 9.52 -5.98
CA GLY A 238 -25.34 10.06 -7.03
C GLY A 238 -26.49 9.18 -7.50
N VAL A 239 -26.63 7.95 -6.98
CA VAL A 239 -27.73 7.03 -7.34
C VAL A 239 -28.48 6.54 -6.10
N THR A 240 -29.76 6.17 -6.25
CA THR A 240 -30.50 5.50 -5.16
C THR A 240 -30.02 4.07 -4.98
N LEU A 241 -30.29 3.47 -3.81
CA LEU A 241 -29.95 2.06 -3.57
C LEU A 241 -30.60 1.12 -4.60
N SER A 242 -31.87 1.36 -4.93
CA SER A 242 -32.61 0.59 -5.94
C SER A 242 -32.01 0.68 -7.34
N GLU A 243 -31.49 1.86 -7.72
CA GLU A 243 -30.79 2.04 -9.00
C GLU A 243 -29.42 1.35 -8.96
N GLY A 244 -28.68 1.50 -7.85
CA GLY A 244 -27.36 0.90 -7.67
C GLY A 244 -27.38 -0.61 -7.84
N VAL A 245 -28.36 -1.31 -7.24
CA VAL A 245 -28.46 -2.78 -7.30
C VAL A 245 -29.22 -3.31 -8.53
N LYS A 246 -29.64 -2.44 -9.46
CA LYS A 246 -30.43 -2.83 -10.63
C LYS A 246 -29.63 -3.77 -11.54
N SER A 247 -30.09 -5.00 -11.74
CA SER A 247 -29.44 -5.96 -12.65
C SER A 247 -30.01 -5.89 -14.08
N ASN A 248 -29.38 -6.63 -15.00
CA ASN A 248 -29.85 -6.85 -16.37
C ASN A 248 -29.68 -8.33 -16.77
N LYS A 249 -30.16 -8.71 -17.97
CA LYS A 249 -30.08 -10.10 -18.46
C LYS A 249 -28.63 -10.61 -18.52
N GLU A 250 -27.70 -9.77 -18.97
CA GLU A 250 -26.29 -10.13 -19.13
C GLU A 250 -25.63 -10.48 -17.79
N ILE A 251 -25.78 -9.63 -16.77
CA ILE A 251 -25.27 -9.88 -15.41
C ILE A 251 -25.90 -11.15 -14.84
N ASN A 252 -27.22 -11.32 -15.01
CA ASN A 252 -27.94 -12.46 -14.48
C ASN A 252 -27.49 -13.79 -15.10
N ASP A 253 -27.37 -13.84 -16.44
CA ASP A 253 -26.91 -15.03 -17.15
C ASP A 253 -25.46 -15.36 -16.81
N PHE A 254 -24.61 -14.33 -16.75
CA PHE A 254 -23.21 -14.50 -16.38
C PHE A 254 -23.04 -15.00 -14.94
N ALA A 255 -23.79 -14.44 -13.98
CA ALA A 255 -23.75 -14.87 -12.59
C ALA A 255 -24.22 -16.32 -12.42
N ARG A 256 -25.25 -16.75 -13.16
CA ARG A 256 -25.70 -18.15 -13.17
C ARG A 256 -24.68 -19.07 -13.82
N PHE A 257 -24.06 -18.64 -14.91
CA PHE A 257 -23.03 -19.41 -15.60
C PHE A 257 -21.82 -19.67 -14.70
N LEU A 258 -21.36 -18.66 -13.93
CA LEU A 258 -20.21 -18.79 -13.03
C LEU A 258 -20.37 -19.90 -11.99
N VAL A 259 -21.60 -20.16 -11.56
CA VAL A 259 -21.88 -21.09 -10.45
C VAL A 259 -22.70 -22.31 -10.89
N LYS A 260 -22.82 -22.55 -12.20
CA LYS A 260 -23.73 -23.56 -12.79
C LYS A 260 -23.50 -24.99 -12.28
N ASP A 261 -22.26 -25.32 -11.92
CA ASP A 261 -21.85 -26.65 -11.48
C ASP A 261 -21.82 -26.77 -9.94
N GLU A 262 -22.22 -25.71 -9.23
CA GLU A 262 -22.20 -25.65 -7.77
C GLU A 262 -23.62 -25.65 -7.21
N THR A 263 -23.82 -26.33 -6.09
CA THR A 263 -25.13 -26.43 -5.42
C THR A 263 -25.14 -25.69 -4.09
N GLU A 264 -24.02 -25.71 -3.35
CA GLU A 264 -23.89 -25.17 -2.00
C GLU A 264 -23.84 -23.64 -1.99
N THR A 265 -24.69 -23.00 -1.17
CA THR A 265 -24.83 -21.53 -1.15
C THR A 265 -23.51 -20.84 -0.82
N ARG A 266 -22.77 -21.37 0.17
CA ARG A 266 -21.44 -20.86 0.57
C ARG A 266 -20.46 -20.84 -0.61
N LYS A 267 -20.38 -21.93 -1.37
CA LYS A 267 -19.45 -22.03 -2.50
C LYS A 267 -19.86 -21.13 -3.66
N LYS A 268 -21.15 -21.03 -3.97
CA LYS A 268 -21.65 -20.06 -4.97
C LYS A 268 -21.27 -18.64 -4.58
N ALA A 269 -21.55 -18.25 -3.34
CA ALA A 269 -21.21 -16.94 -2.80
C ALA A 269 -19.69 -16.65 -2.87
N LYS A 270 -18.85 -17.66 -2.58
CA LYS A 270 -17.38 -17.57 -2.68
C LYS A 270 -16.90 -17.42 -4.11
N ILE A 271 -17.48 -18.14 -5.08
CA ILE A 271 -17.15 -18.01 -6.51
C ILE A 271 -17.44 -16.59 -7.00
N LEU A 272 -18.61 -16.05 -6.65
CA LEU A 272 -18.97 -14.67 -6.98
C LEU A 272 -18.02 -13.66 -6.33
N TYR A 273 -17.66 -13.88 -5.07
CA TYR A 273 -16.72 -13.03 -4.32
C TYR A 273 -15.33 -13.01 -5.00
N ASN A 274 -14.83 -14.19 -5.35
CA ASN A 274 -13.53 -14.35 -6.02
C ASN A 274 -13.54 -13.68 -7.39
N TRP A 275 -14.61 -13.86 -8.18
CA TRP A 275 -14.69 -13.27 -9.51
C TRP A 275 -14.71 -11.74 -9.45
N ILE A 276 -15.58 -11.15 -8.61
CA ILE A 276 -15.65 -9.69 -8.48
C ILE A 276 -14.33 -9.13 -7.95
N GLY A 277 -13.80 -9.70 -6.86
CA GLY A 277 -12.58 -9.21 -6.22
C GLY A 277 -11.32 -9.29 -7.12
N SER A 278 -11.26 -10.28 -8.01
CA SER A 278 -10.15 -10.44 -8.95
C SER A 278 -10.31 -9.63 -10.24
N ASN A 279 -11.54 -9.46 -10.75
CA ASN A 279 -11.80 -8.88 -12.06
C ASN A 279 -12.16 -7.39 -12.05
N ILE A 280 -12.63 -6.85 -10.91
CA ILE A 280 -12.93 -5.43 -10.80
C ILE A 280 -11.69 -4.68 -10.29
N SER A 281 -11.41 -3.55 -10.92
CA SER A 281 -10.33 -2.63 -10.53
C SER A 281 -10.91 -1.46 -9.75
N TYR A 282 -10.20 -1.03 -8.71
CA TYR A 282 -10.65 0.10 -7.91
C TYR A 282 -10.47 1.41 -8.70
N ASP A 283 -11.52 2.23 -8.75
CA ASP A 283 -11.53 3.49 -9.49
C ASP A 283 -11.19 4.67 -8.55
N TYR A 284 -9.90 4.98 -8.45
CA TYR A 284 -9.40 6.07 -7.62
C TYR A 284 -9.83 7.46 -8.11
N ASP A 285 -10.06 7.64 -9.42
CA ASP A 285 -10.49 8.93 -9.97
C ASP A 285 -11.96 9.17 -9.62
N LYS A 286 -12.80 8.13 -9.72
CA LYS A 286 -14.18 8.17 -9.26
C LYS A 286 -14.26 8.41 -7.75
N ALA A 287 -13.46 7.71 -6.94
CA ALA A 287 -13.40 7.93 -5.50
C ALA A 287 -13.13 9.41 -5.19
N ASN A 288 -12.10 9.99 -5.82
CA ASN A 288 -11.74 11.40 -5.68
C ASN A 288 -12.85 12.38 -6.03
N LYS A 289 -13.62 12.09 -7.10
CA LYS A 289 -14.77 12.92 -7.50
C LYS A 289 -15.89 12.88 -6.46
N VAL A 290 -16.27 11.68 -6.02
CA VAL A 290 -17.30 11.48 -4.99
C VAL A 290 -16.96 12.20 -3.69
N LEU A 291 -15.68 12.26 -3.31
CA LEU A 291 -15.24 13.03 -2.14
C LEU A 291 -15.39 14.53 -2.25
N LYS A 292 -15.26 15.05 -3.47
CA LYS A 292 -15.39 16.48 -3.78
C LYS A 292 -16.83 16.86 -4.11
N ASP A 293 -17.80 16.03 -3.74
CA ASP A 293 -19.23 16.20 -4.06
C ASP A 293 -19.54 16.25 -5.56
N ASP A 294 -18.65 15.72 -6.40
CA ASP A 294 -18.90 15.49 -7.83
C ASP A 294 -19.54 14.11 -8.02
N PHE A 295 -20.87 14.09 -7.96
CA PHE A 295 -21.68 12.89 -8.17
C PHE A 295 -22.05 12.66 -9.64
N ASN A 296 -21.44 13.39 -10.59
CA ASN A 296 -21.65 13.16 -12.03
C ASN A 296 -20.80 11.97 -12.53
N VAL A 297 -20.97 10.83 -11.87
CA VAL A 297 -20.25 9.58 -12.11
C VAL A 297 -21.24 8.42 -12.17
N SER A 298 -21.05 7.51 -13.12
CA SER A 298 -21.91 6.33 -13.24
C SER A 298 -21.60 5.33 -12.11
N SER A 299 -22.61 4.97 -11.32
CA SER A 299 -22.49 4.08 -10.15
C SER A 299 -23.50 2.93 -10.19
N GLY A 300 -23.17 1.82 -9.54
CA GLY A 300 -24.02 0.62 -9.43
C GLY A 300 -23.51 -0.60 -10.22
N SER A 301 -24.28 -1.68 -10.18
CA SER A 301 -23.89 -2.98 -10.72
C SER A 301 -23.62 -2.98 -12.24
N ILE A 302 -24.50 -2.36 -13.03
CA ILE A 302 -24.40 -2.31 -14.51
C ILE A 302 -23.11 -1.60 -14.97
N PRO A 303 -22.83 -0.34 -14.58
CA PRO A 303 -21.60 0.31 -15.01
C PRO A 303 -20.34 -0.42 -14.52
N THR A 304 -20.39 -1.00 -13.33
CA THR A 304 -19.26 -1.77 -12.75
C THR A 304 -18.99 -3.03 -13.54
N PHE A 305 -20.04 -3.78 -13.89
CA PHE A 305 -19.93 -4.97 -14.70
C PHE A 305 -19.35 -4.67 -16.09
N ASN A 306 -19.78 -3.58 -16.72
CA ASN A 306 -19.36 -3.20 -18.08
C ASN A 306 -17.92 -2.67 -18.11
N THR A 307 -17.59 -1.77 -17.19
CA THR A 307 -16.28 -1.08 -17.17
C THR A 307 -15.19 -1.87 -16.46
N LYS A 308 -15.57 -2.87 -15.66
CA LYS A 308 -14.70 -3.59 -14.71
C LYS A 308 -14.01 -2.65 -13.72
N LYS A 309 -14.64 -1.52 -13.39
CA LYS A 309 -14.14 -0.50 -12.48
C LYS A 309 -15.23 -0.01 -11.54
N GLY A 310 -14.86 0.33 -10.31
CA GLY A 310 -15.78 0.88 -9.32
C GLY A 310 -15.12 1.19 -7.98
N ILE A 311 -15.92 1.67 -7.04
CA ILE A 311 -15.57 1.88 -5.62
C ILE A 311 -16.41 0.97 -4.71
N CYS A 312 -16.24 0.98 -3.38
CA CYS A 312 -16.84 -0.02 -2.48
C CYS A 312 -18.36 -0.24 -2.64
N PHE A 313 -19.12 0.84 -2.85
CA PHE A 313 -20.56 0.76 -3.15
C PHE A 313 -20.87 0.01 -4.44
N ASP A 314 -20.09 0.28 -5.50
CA ASP A 314 -20.25 -0.34 -6.81
C ASP A 314 -20.00 -1.85 -6.78
N TYR A 315 -18.93 -2.24 -6.06
CA TYR A 315 -18.58 -3.63 -5.79
C TYR A 315 -19.73 -4.33 -5.06
N SER A 316 -20.23 -3.70 -4.00
CA SER A 316 -21.32 -4.23 -3.17
C SER A 316 -22.63 -4.35 -3.96
N CYS A 317 -22.95 -3.37 -4.80
CA CYS A 317 -24.12 -3.42 -5.68
C CYS A 317 -24.02 -4.53 -6.73
N LEU A 318 -22.85 -4.71 -7.34
CA LEU A 318 -22.63 -5.80 -8.29
C LEU A 318 -22.75 -7.17 -7.61
N TYR A 319 -22.20 -7.31 -6.41
CA TYR A 319 -22.32 -8.53 -5.62
C TYR A 319 -23.78 -8.87 -5.31
N VAL A 320 -24.57 -7.88 -4.84
CA VAL A 320 -26.02 -8.03 -4.64
C VAL A 320 -26.71 -8.50 -5.92
N ALA A 321 -26.44 -7.86 -7.06
CA ALA A 321 -27.08 -8.21 -8.33
C ALA A 321 -26.78 -9.66 -8.75
N MET A 322 -25.54 -10.12 -8.57
CA MET A 322 -25.12 -11.49 -8.91
C MET A 322 -25.65 -12.54 -7.92
N CYS A 323 -25.73 -12.23 -6.64
CA CYS A 323 -26.35 -13.09 -5.62
C CYS A 323 -27.84 -13.30 -5.89
N ARG A 324 -28.58 -12.20 -6.15
CA ARG A 324 -30.01 -12.24 -6.47
C ARG A 324 -30.31 -13.08 -7.71
N ALA A 325 -29.45 -13.04 -8.74
CA ALA A 325 -29.59 -13.85 -9.94
C ALA A 325 -29.49 -15.37 -9.69
N ASN A 326 -28.92 -15.77 -8.55
CA ASN A 326 -28.69 -17.14 -8.12
C ASN A 326 -29.56 -17.56 -6.90
N GLY A 327 -30.53 -16.72 -6.49
CA GLY A 327 -31.37 -17.01 -5.33
C GLY A 327 -30.63 -16.98 -3.99
N ILE A 328 -29.47 -16.30 -3.93
CA ILE A 328 -28.68 -16.16 -2.70
C ILE A 328 -29.17 -14.92 -1.96
N HIS A 329 -29.67 -15.11 -0.74
CA HIS A 329 -30.09 -14.03 0.15
C HIS A 329 -28.90 -13.17 0.54
N VAL A 330 -29.02 -11.86 0.35
CA VAL A 330 -27.90 -10.92 0.46
C VAL A 330 -28.34 -9.58 1.01
N ARG A 331 -27.50 -9.00 1.87
CA ARG A 331 -27.64 -7.64 2.39
C ARG A 331 -26.55 -6.73 1.83
N LEU A 332 -26.87 -5.44 1.75
CA LEU A 332 -25.88 -4.39 1.59
C LEU A 332 -25.75 -3.66 2.92
N VAL A 333 -24.52 -3.59 3.43
CA VAL A 333 -24.18 -2.97 4.71
C VAL A 333 -23.30 -1.77 4.45
N THR A 334 -23.55 -0.69 5.17
CA THR A 334 -22.67 0.48 5.19
C THR A 334 -22.10 0.69 6.59
N GLY A 335 -20.89 1.20 6.70
CA GLY A 335 -20.23 1.42 7.97
C GLY A 335 -18.84 2.00 7.78
N MET A 336 -17.88 1.56 8.58
CA MET A 336 -16.50 2.05 8.55
C MET A 336 -15.53 0.91 8.21
N GLY A 337 -14.66 1.14 7.23
CA GLY A 337 -13.55 0.27 6.84
C GLY A 337 -12.19 0.91 7.13
N PHE A 338 -11.21 0.15 7.63
CA PHE A 338 -9.84 0.64 7.86
C PHE A 338 -8.98 0.42 6.63
N ASN A 339 -8.57 1.51 5.97
CA ASN A 339 -7.81 1.44 4.71
C ASN A 339 -6.29 1.25 4.90
N GLY A 340 -5.85 1.01 6.14
CA GLY A 340 -4.43 0.91 6.51
C GLY A 340 -3.86 2.17 7.17
N LEU A 341 -4.55 3.31 7.06
CA LEU A 341 -4.17 4.56 7.72
C LEU A 341 -5.30 5.12 8.61
N ASN A 342 -6.52 5.17 8.10
CA ASN A 342 -7.67 5.75 8.79
C ASN A 342 -8.92 4.89 8.62
N TRP A 343 -9.88 5.06 9.52
CA TRP A 343 -11.24 4.56 9.36
C TRP A 343 -12.00 5.45 8.40
N VAL A 344 -12.55 4.88 7.33
CA VAL A 344 -13.27 5.60 6.28
C VAL A 344 -14.63 4.97 6.05
N SER A 345 -15.58 5.76 5.56
CA SER A 345 -16.90 5.23 5.19
C SER A 345 -16.74 4.15 4.12
N HIS A 346 -17.46 3.05 4.29
CA HIS A 346 -17.29 1.85 3.48
C HIS A 346 -18.62 1.11 3.29
N ALA A 347 -18.68 0.26 2.27
CA ALA A 347 -19.82 -0.57 1.96
C ALA A 347 -19.36 -2.00 1.63
N TRP A 348 -20.09 -2.98 2.16
CA TRP A 348 -19.85 -4.41 1.95
C TRP A 348 -21.17 -5.18 1.95
N ASN A 349 -21.09 -6.51 1.95
CA ASN A 349 -22.26 -7.39 1.93
C ASN A 349 -22.28 -8.37 3.09
N GLU A 350 -23.48 -8.82 3.44
CA GLU A 350 -23.66 -10.05 4.21
C GLU A 350 -24.43 -11.05 3.34
N VAL A 351 -24.09 -12.33 3.46
CA VAL A 351 -24.78 -13.42 2.76
C VAL A 351 -25.35 -14.37 3.79
N TYR A 352 -26.61 -14.74 3.62
CA TYR A 352 -27.22 -15.77 4.44
C TYR A 352 -26.90 -17.14 3.86
N LEU A 353 -26.46 -18.04 4.73
CA LEU A 353 -26.18 -19.44 4.42
C LEU A 353 -27.29 -20.30 5.05
N PRO A 354 -28.30 -20.74 4.27
CA PRO A 354 -29.39 -21.56 4.79
C PRO A 354 -28.92 -22.86 5.45
N GLU A 355 -27.80 -23.42 4.97
CA GLU A 355 -27.22 -24.66 5.48
C GLU A 355 -26.60 -24.49 6.88
N GLU A 356 -26.26 -23.26 7.28
CA GLU A 356 -25.63 -22.93 8.56
C GLU A 356 -26.55 -22.07 9.47
N ASP A 357 -27.72 -21.68 8.98
CA ASP A 357 -28.64 -20.73 9.64
C ASP A 357 -27.91 -19.45 10.12
N ALA A 358 -27.01 -18.93 9.27
CA ALA A 358 -26.08 -17.88 9.65
C ALA A 358 -25.87 -16.84 8.54
N TRP A 359 -25.67 -15.58 8.95
CA TRP A 359 -25.18 -14.52 8.08
C TRP A 359 -23.66 -14.43 8.17
N ILE A 360 -23.00 -14.41 7.01
CA ILE A 360 -21.56 -14.25 6.90
C ILE A 360 -21.21 -12.90 6.26
N ASN A 361 -20.12 -12.29 6.70
CA ASN A 361 -19.60 -11.05 6.12
C ASN A 361 -18.81 -11.32 4.83
N VAL A 362 -19.04 -10.50 3.80
CA VAL A 362 -18.38 -10.59 2.49
C VAL A 362 -18.03 -9.19 1.99
N ASP A 363 -16.74 -8.91 1.78
CA ASP A 363 -16.29 -7.67 1.13
C ASP A 363 -15.39 -7.92 -0.08
N THR A 364 -15.98 -7.79 -1.26
CA THR A 364 -15.26 -7.95 -2.53
C THR A 364 -14.27 -6.82 -2.83
N THR A 365 -14.42 -5.65 -2.22
CA THR A 365 -13.52 -4.50 -2.38
C THR A 365 -12.16 -4.81 -1.76
N PHE A 366 -12.17 -5.42 -0.56
CA PHE A 366 -10.97 -5.72 0.21
C PHE A 366 -10.30 -7.05 -0.21
N TYR A 367 -10.82 -7.75 -1.24
CA TYR A 367 -10.26 -8.99 -1.78
C TYR A 367 -8.74 -8.93 -2.02
N LYS A 368 -8.26 -7.86 -2.67
CA LYS A 368 -6.81 -7.66 -2.93
C LYS A 368 -5.99 -7.42 -1.65
N GLY A 369 -6.67 -7.16 -0.54
CA GLY A 369 -6.11 -6.95 0.80
C GLY A 369 -6.04 -8.20 1.69
N GLY A 370 -6.66 -9.31 1.32
CA GLY A 370 -6.78 -10.50 2.18
C GLY A 370 -8.03 -11.33 1.91
N ASN A 371 -8.24 -12.39 2.71
CA ASN A 371 -9.51 -13.10 2.71
C ASN A 371 -10.57 -12.36 3.57
N TYR A 372 -11.57 -11.80 2.89
CA TYR A 372 -12.73 -11.09 3.46
C TYR A 372 -14.06 -11.79 3.16
N PHE A 373 -14.00 -13.12 3.03
CA PHE A 373 -15.18 -13.97 2.94
C PHE A 373 -15.27 -14.79 4.22
N ASP A 374 -16.26 -14.48 5.06
CA ASP A 374 -16.51 -15.16 6.34
C ASP A 374 -15.26 -15.30 7.22
N SER A 375 -14.55 -14.19 7.40
CA SER A 375 -13.25 -14.18 8.07
C SER A 375 -13.36 -13.48 9.42
N LYS A 376 -12.81 -14.08 10.49
CA LYS A 376 -12.70 -13.42 11.81
C LYS A 376 -11.90 -12.11 11.77
N ARG A 377 -11.07 -11.94 10.73
CA ARG A 377 -10.34 -10.68 10.46
C ARG A 377 -11.27 -9.50 10.21
N PHE A 378 -12.49 -9.74 9.72
CA PHE A 378 -13.42 -8.68 9.33
C PHE A 378 -13.62 -7.64 10.44
N ASN A 379 -13.68 -8.08 11.70
CA ASN A 379 -13.86 -7.19 12.86
C ASN A 379 -12.63 -6.32 13.21
N LEU A 380 -11.47 -6.55 12.59
CA LEU A 380 -10.27 -5.74 12.82
C LEU A 380 -10.26 -4.46 11.98
N ASP A 381 -10.88 -4.50 10.81
CA ASP A 381 -10.85 -3.45 9.82
C ASP A 381 -12.24 -3.09 9.27
N HIS A 382 -13.31 -3.64 9.84
CA HIS A 382 -14.70 -3.23 9.61
C HIS A 382 -15.42 -3.03 10.94
N LYS A 383 -16.19 -1.94 11.05
CA LYS A 383 -17.00 -1.65 12.24
C LYS A 383 -18.21 -0.79 11.90
N ASP A 384 -19.10 -0.63 12.88
CA ASP A 384 -20.27 0.26 12.82
C ASP A 384 -21.19 -0.04 11.61
N GLY A 385 -21.34 -1.33 11.30
CA GLY A 385 -22.16 -1.80 10.17
C GLY A 385 -23.65 -1.57 10.40
N ASN A 386 -24.31 -1.02 9.39
CA ASN A 386 -25.74 -0.81 9.33
C ASN A 386 -26.31 -1.37 8.02
N ILE A 387 -27.34 -2.21 8.11
CA ILE A 387 -28.00 -2.80 6.95
C ILE A 387 -28.84 -1.73 6.26
N VAL A 388 -28.50 -1.43 5.00
CA VAL A 388 -29.23 -0.42 4.21
C VAL A 388 -30.16 -1.05 3.18
N GLY A 389 -30.02 -2.35 2.91
CA GLY A 389 -30.93 -3.12 2.07
C GLY A 389 -30.73 -4.63 2.19
N GLU A 390 -31.78 -5.38 1.90
CA GLU A 390 -31.85 -6.86 1.94
C GLU A 390 -32.67 -7.36 0.75
N TRP A 391 -32.23 -8.47 0.14
CA TRP A 391 -32.87 -9.09 -1.01
C TRP A 391 -32.89 -10.62 -0.95
#